data_AF-A0A2C5YJ63-F1
#
_entry.id   AF-A0A2C5YJ63-F1
#
_cell.length_a   1.000
_cell.length_b   1.000
_cell.length_c   1.000
_cell.angle_alpha   90.00
_cell.angle_beta   90.00
_cell.angle_gamma   90.00
#
_symmetry.space_group_name_H-M   'P 1'
#
loop_
_entity.id
_entity.type
_entity.pdbx_description
1 polymer ?
#
loop_
_entity_poly.entity_id
_entity_poly.type
_entity_poly.pdbx_seq_one_letter_code
_entity_poly.pdbx_strand_id
1 'polypeptide(L)'
;MSPSALIVALSGCSSSGKTTLARLIRDLFPGTFILHQDDFYRPEAELPFKNGLRDWDCAEAVDVPAMIEALTYIRHHASFPVCPLFPTKPP
;
A
#
# COMPACT_ATOMS: atom_id res chain seq x y z
N MET A 1 -6.45 -20.83 -16.83
CA MET A 1 -6.94 -19.80 -15.89
C MET A 1 -5.92 -18.68 -15.90
N SER A 2 -6.35 -17.43 -16.06
CA SER A 2 -5.46 -16.28 -15.87
C SER A 2 -4.98 -16.25 -14.41
N PRO A 3 -3.72 -15.88 -14.15
CA PRO A 3 -3.20 -15.79 -12.80
C PRO A 3 -4.02 -14.76 -12.00
N SER A 4 -4.28 -15.09 -10.74
CA SER A 4 -5.21 -14.35 -9.89
C SER A 4 -4.58 -14.28 -8.50
N ALA A 5 -4.09 -13.12 -8.09
CA ALA A 5 -3.43 -12.97 -6.79
C ALA A 5 -4.46 -13.00 -5.64
N LEU A 6 -4.12 -13.69 -4.55
CA LEU A 6 -4.81 -13.54 -3.28
C LEU A 6 -4.23 -12.31 -2.56
N ILE A 7 -5.10 -11.36 -2.21
CA ILE A 7 -4.71 -10.15 -1.49
C ILE A 7 -5.10 -10.32 -0.02
N VAL A 8 -4.14 -10.16 0.88
CA VAL A 8 -4.34 -10.23 2.33
C VAL A 8 -3.90 -8.92 2.95
N ALA A 9 -4.84 -8.21 3.59
CA ALA A 9 -4.54 -6.97 4.30
C ALA A 9 -4.07 -7.28 5.73
N LEU A 10 -2.97 -6.65 6.16
CA LEU A 10 -2.46 -6.73 7.53
C LEU A 10 -2.64 -5.36 8.20
N SER A 11 -3.62 -5.25 9.09
CA SER A 11 -3.94 -4.02 9.83
C SER A 11 -3.54 -4.11 11.30
N GLY A 12 -3.47 -2.97 11.98
CA GLY A 12 -3.10 -2.84 13.40
C GLY A 12 -2.33 -1.57 13.71
N CYS A 13 -2.18 -1.26 15.00
CA CYS A 13 -1.48 -0.06 15.49
C CYS A 13 -0.02 0.01 15.02
N SER A 14 0.57 1.21 15.04
CA SER A 14 2.01 1.36 14.83
C SER A 14 2.81 0.47 15.79
N SER A 15 3.91 -0.11 15.32
CA SER A 15 4.79 -1.02 16.09
C SER A 15 4.18 -2.34 16.59
N SER A 16 2.98 -2.72 16.13
CA SER A 16 2.36 -4.02 16.52
C SER A 16 2.97 -5.26 15.84
N GLY A 17 3.98 -5.09 14.99
CA GLY A 17 4.66 -6.20 14.29
C GLY A 17 4.14 -6.54 12.89
N LYS A 18 3.26 -5.71 12.28
CA LYS A 18 2.71 -5.93 10.92
C LYS A 18 3.80 -6.21 9.87
N THR A 19 4.83 -5.37 9.83
CA THR A 19 5.95 -5.50 8.87
C THR A 19 6.73 -6.80 9.10
N THR A 20 6.90 -7.20 10.36
CA THR A 20 7.55 -8.46 10.72
C THR A 20 6.72 -9.64 10.22
N LEU A 21 5.42 -9.65 10.51
CA LEU A 21 4.52 -10.70 10.05
C LEU A 21 4.46 -10.78 8.51
N ALA A 22 4.37 -9.65 7.82
CA ALA A 22 4.36 -9.59 6.36
C ALA A 22 5.60 -10.24 5.74
N ARG A 23 6.79 -9.95 6.30
CA ARG A 23 8.06 -10.52 5.84
C ARG A 23 8.10 -12.03 6.10
N LEU A 24 7.68 -12.48 7.27
CA LEU A 24 7.61 -13.92 7.57
C LEU A 24 6.67 -14.67 6.63
N ILE A 25 5.48 -14.13 6.35
CA ILE A 25 4.54 -14.73 5.38
C ILE A 25 5.19 -14.81 4.00
N ARG A 26 5.80 -13.72 3.53
CA ARG A 26 6.51 -13.69 2.24
C ARG A 26 7.61 -14.74 2.16
N ASP A 27 8.38 -14.91 3.23
CA ASP A 27 9.51 -15.84 3.27
C ASP A 27 9.03 -17.31 3.33
N LEU A 28 7.83 -17.57 3.84
CA LEU A 28 7.22 -18.90 3.88
C LEU A 28 6.56 -19.33 2.56
N PHE A 29 6.00 -18.39 1.79
CA PHE A 29 5.23 -18.69 0.58
C PHE A 29 5.90 -18.14 -0.69
N PRO A 30 6.34 -19.00 -1.62
CA PRO A 30 6.97 -18.55 -2.87
C PRO A 30 6.00 -17.76 -3.74
N GLY A 31 6.51 -16.75 -4.46
CA GLY A 31 5.70 -15.87 -5.31
C GLY A 31 4.88 -14.83 -4.55
N THR A 32 5.14 -14.64 -3.25
CA THR A 32 4.52 -13.59 -2.44
C THR A 32 5.34 -12.30 -2.52
N PHE A 33 4.67 -11.16 -2.53
CA PHE A 33 5.28 -9.84 -2.42
C PHE A 33 4.46 -8.95 -1.49
N ILE A 34 5.06 -7.83 -1.05
CA ILE A 34 4.48 -6.93 -0.06
C ILE A 34 4.22 -5.59 -0.75
N LEU A 35 2.97 -5.13 -0.71
CA LEU A 35 2.56 -3.77 -1.03
C LEU A 35 2.43 -2.98 0.27
N HIS A 36 3.12 -1.85 0.41
CA HIS A 36 2.96 -0.98 1.57
C HIS A 36 1.86 0.06 1.28
N GLN A 37 0.86 0.15 2.16
CA GLN A 37 -0.14 1.22 2.07
C GLN A 37 0.51 2.61 2.17
N ASP A 38 1.64 2.70 2.89
CA ASP A 38 2.36 3.95 3.11
C ASP A 38 2.84 4.61 1.80
N ASP A 39 3.02 3.81 0.73
CA ASP A 39 3.42 4.30 -0.60
C ASP A 39 2.32 5.14 -1.27
N PHE A 40 1.08 5.05 -0.78
CA PHE A 40 -0.07 5.81 -1.27
C PHE A 40 -0.39 7.04 -0.41
N TYR A 41 0.43 7.38 0.61
CA TYR A 41 0.25 8.66 1.28
C TYR A 41 0.54 9.81 0.32
N ARG A 42 -0.35 10.81 0.33
CA ARG A 42 -0.12 12.07 -0.37
C ARG A 42 1.10 12.79 0.20
N PRO A 43 1.77 13.63 -0.61
CA PRO A 43 2.81 14.52 -0.11
C PRO A 43 2.32 15.36 1.07
N GLU A 44 3.17 15.61 2.06
CA GLU A 44 2.82 16.37 3.27
C GLU A 44 2.18 17.73 2.97
N ALA A 45 2.61 18.38 1.88
CA ALA A 45 2.07 19.65 1.43
C ALA A 45 0.56 19.60 1.12
N GLU A 46 0.06 18.46 0.63
CA GLU A 46 -1.33 18.22 0.25
C GLU A 46 -2.21 17.76 1.41
N LEU A 47 -1.63 17.41 2.56
CA LEU A 47 -2.39 16.88 3.69
C LEU A 47 -3.26 17.95 4.35
N PRO A 48 -4.50 17.63 4.74
CA PRO A 48 -5.35 18.56 5.47
C PRO A 48 -4.80 18.83 6.88
N PHE A 49 -5.29 19.90 7.50
CA PHE A 49 -4.95 20.23 8.88
C PHE A 49 -6.07 19.84 9.84
N LYS A 50 -5.68 19.36 11.02
CA LYS A 50 -6.57 19.12 12.16
C LYS A 50 -5.88 19.62 13.43
N ASN A 51 -6.56 20.51 14.15
CA ASN A 51 -6.03 21.14 15.37
C ASN A 51 -4.65 21.82 15.19
N GLY A 52 -4.41 22.40 14.02
CA GLY A 52 -3.15 23.08 13.71
C GLY A 52 -1.98 22.17 13.31
N LEU A 53 -2.19 20.86 13.21
CA LEU A 53 -1.21 19.88 12.74
C LEU A 53 -1.68 19.22 11.43
N ARG A 54 -0.76 18.64 10.66
CA ARG A 54 -1.11 17.82 9.49
C ARG A 54 -1.83 16.55 9.95
N ASP A 55 -2.95 16.25 9.33
CA ASP A 55 -3.77 15.07 9.64
C ASP A 55 -3.35 13.89 8.75
N TRP A 56 -2.55 12.98 9.30
CA TRP A 56 -2.12 11.74 8.64
C TRP A 56 -3.13 10.61 8.81
N ASP A 57 -4.11 10.77 9.71
CA ASP A 57 -5.05 9.72 10.09
C ASP A 57 -6.38 9.82 9.31
N CYS A 58 -6.56 10.85 8.48
CA CYS A 58 -7.75 11.03 7.68
C CYS A 58 -7.67 10.26 6.35
N ALA A 59 -8.83 9.94 5.77
CA ALA A 59 -8.90 9.19 4.51
C ALA A 59 -8.27 9.97 3.35
N GLU A 60 -8.36 11.30 3.40
CA GLU A 60 -7.84 12.22 2.39
C GLU A 60 -6.31 12.22 2.34
N ALA A 61 -5.64 11.77 3.41
CA ALA A 61 -4.19 11.65 3.45
C ALA A 61 -3.67 10.55 2.51
N VAL A 62 -4.53 9.63 2.08
CA VAL A 62 -4.18 8.49 1.22
C VAL A 62 -4.78 8.69 -0.18
N ASP A 63 -3.99 8.44 -1.22
CA ASP A 63 -4.47 8.33 -2.59
C ASP A 63 -5.17 6.97 -2.80
N VAL A 64 -6.41 6.91 -2.31
CA VAL A 64 -7.27 5.72 -2.42
C VAL A 64 -7.50 5.30 -3.87
N PRO A 65 -7.76 6.20 -4.84
CA PRO A 65 -7.85 5.83 -6.26
C PRO A 65 -6.61 5.11 -6.79
N ALA A 66 -5.41 5.64 -6.54
CA ALA A 66 -4.17 4.99 -6.96
C ALA A 66 -3.97 3.61 -6.30
N MET A 67 -4.34 3.50 -5.02
CA MET A 67 -4.31 2.22 -4.30
C MET A 67 -5.27 1.18 -4.91
N ILE A 68 -6.49 1.59 -5.28
CA ILE A 68 -7.47 0.72 -5.95
C ILE A 68 -6.93 0.23 -7.29
N GLU A 69 -6.32 1.12 -8.08
CA GLU A 69 -5.73 0.76 -9.37
C GLU A 69 -4.60 -0.27 -9.21
N ALA A 70 -3.68 -0.03 -8.27
CA ALA A 70 -2.58 -0.96 -7.97
C ALA A 70 -3.10 -2.33 -7.51
N LEU A 71 -4.06 -2.37 -6.58
CA LEU A 71 -4.65 -3.61 -6.09
C LEU A 71 -5.40 -4.37 -7.20
N THR A 72 -6.13 -3.66 -8.05
CA THR A 72 -6.85 -4.24 -9.19
C THR A 72 -5.87 -4.86 -10.18
N TYR A 73 -4.79 -4.14 -10.52
CA TYR A 73 -3.76 -4.67 -11.40
C TYR A 73 -3.11 -5.93 -10.81
N ILE A 74 -2.70 -5.89 -9.54
CA ILE A 74 -2.11 -7.03 -8.82
C ILE A 74 -3.06 -8.23 -8.83
N ARG A 75 -4.36 -7.99 -8.58
CA ARG A 75 -5.39 -9.04 -8.56
C ARG A 75 -5.46 -9.81 -9.88
N HIS A 76 -5.22 -9.14 -11.01
CA HIS A 76 -5.32 -9.71 -12.36
C HIS A 76 -4.00 -10.20 -12.97
N HIS A 77 -2.86 -9.66 -12.52
CA HIS A 77 -1.56 -9.94 -13.14
C HIS A 77 -0.59 -10.69 -12.21
N ALA A 78 -0.87 -10.73 -10.90
CA ALA A 78 0.03 -11.26 -9.88
C ALA A 78 1.44 -10.63 -9.94
N SER A 79 1.50 -9.35 -10.33
CA SER A 79 2.70 -8.54 -10.41
C SER A 79 2.37 -7.09 -10.06
N PHE A 80 3.40 -6.29 -9.78
CA PHE A 80 3.22 -4.84 -9.64
C PHE A 80 2.98 -4.18 -11.01
N PRO A 81 2.15 -3.13 -11.07
CA PRO A 81 2.09 -2.25 -12.23
C PRO A 81 3.49 -1.72 -12.56
N VAL A 82 3.85 -1.73 -13.84
CA VAL A 82 5.01 -0.99 -14.31
C VAL A 82 4.68 0.51 -14.36
N CYS A 83 5.68 1.34 -14.10
CA CYS A 83 5.58 2.80 -14.19
C CYS A 83 4.96 3.22 -15.55
N PRO A 84 4.02 4.19 -15.60
CA PRO A 84 3.77 5.28 -14.65
C PRO A 84 2.69 5.02 -13.58
N LEU A 85 2.11 3.83 -13.53
CA LEU A 85 0.93 3.54 -12.68
C LEU A 85 1.23 3.33 -11.19
N PHE A 86 2.50 3.35 -10.81
CA PHE A 86 2.91 3.17 -9.42
C PHE A 86 3.46 4.48 -8.88
N PRO A 87 3.02 4.95 -7.70
CA PRO A 87 3.61 6.13 -7.08
C PRO A 87 5.09 5.84 -6.82
N THR A 88 5.96 6.39 -7.66
CA THR A 88 7.37 6.50 -7.32
C THR A 88 7.48 7.73 -6.45
N LYS A 89 7.59 7.53 -5.14
CA LYS A 89 7.90 8.64 -4.25
C LYS A 89 9.22 9.25 -4.75
N PRO A 90 9.30 10.58 -4.94
CA PRO A 90 10.60 11.20 -5.17
C PRO A 90 11.54 10.82 -4.02
N PRO A 91 12.86 10.69 -4.29
CA PRO A 91 13.84 10.24 -3.30
C PRO A 91 13.81 11.08 -2.01
#